data_AF-A0A7W9N1I7-F1
#
_entry.id   AF-A0A7W9N1I7-F1
#
_cell.length_a   1.000
_cell.length_b   1.000
_cell.length_c   1.000
_cell.angle_alpha   90.00
_cell.angle_beta   90.00
_cell.angle_gamma   90.00
#
_symmetry.space_group_name_H-M   'P 1'
#
loop_
_entity.id
_entity.type
_entity.pdbx_description
1 polymer ?
#
loop_
_entity_poly.entity_id
_entity_poly.type
_entity_poly.pdbx_seq_one_letter_code
_entity_poly.pdbx_strand_id
1 'polypeptide(L)'
;MPRRQPAADRSALLDHAVAAAAGFAEATFFVVVPDVWTSRVAFERPQRGLATAASALAGALAGGAVTHAVSRRAGAARTRSWLTALPGITDGMVDTVEARVGAGGHLALITGPSRGIPYKVFARCYGVDAARPGRGLGALLLASVPARLPRFLLVTGGVGLLGARLRRRAPGLGRRGRGVLFWTGWGAFYAWYLPAVTRAYRR
;
A
#
# COMPACT_ATOMS: atom_id res chain seq x y z
N MET A 1 0.91 38.54 -8.80
CA MET A 1 0.39 37.26 -8.26
C MET A 1 -0.04 36.36 -9.42
N PRO A 2 0.53 35.16 -9.61
CA PRO A 2 0.08 34.26 -10.66
C PRO A 2 -1.23 33.60 -10.23
N ARG A 3 -2.33 33.88 -10.94
CA ARG A 3 -3.62 33.18 -10.78
C ARG A 3 -3.40 31.69 -11.06
N ARG A 4 -3.48 30.83 -10.04
CA ARG A 4 -3.56 29.38 -10.25
C ARG A 4 -4.80 29.06 -11.08
N GLN A 5 -4.63 28.29 -12.15
CA GLN A 5 -5.72 27.89 -13.03
C GLN A 5 -6.62 26.84 -12.33
N PRO A 6 -7.94 27.05 -12.22
CA PRO A 6 -8.85 26.18 -11.46
C PRO A 6 -8.87 24.72 -11.96
N ALA A 7 -8.58 24.47 -13.24
CA ALA A 7 -8.46 23.11 -13.78
C ALA A 7 -7.23 22.35 -13.26
N ALA A 8 -6.11 23.04 -13.03
CA ALA A 8 -4.89 22.44 -12.50
C ALA A 8 -5.10 22.02 -11.03
N ASP A 9 -5.78 22.85 -10.24
CA ASP A 9 -6.09 22.57 -8.84
C ASP A 9 -7.10 21.41 -8.71
N ARG A 10 -8.15 21.37 -9.55
CA ARG A 10 -9.10 20.24 -9.57
C ARG A 10 -8.42 18.92 -9.87
N SER A 11 -7.50 18.89 -10.83
CA SER A 11 -6.74 17.68 -11.13
C SER A 11 -5.89 17.22 -9.94
N ALA A 12 -5.31 18.16 -9.18
CA ALA A 12 -4.48 17.83 -8.02
C ALA A 12 -5.32 17.19 -6.92
N LEU A 13 -6.48 17.78 -6.62
CA LEU A 13 -7.43 17.23 -5.65
C LEU A 13 -7.84 15.80 -6.02
N LEU A 14 -8.13 15.55 -7.30
CA LEU A 14 -8.46 14.20 -7.77
C LEU A 14 -7.32 13.21 -7.56
N ASP A 15 -6.07 13.58 -7.87
CA ASP A 15 -4.93 12.68 -7.67
C ASP A 15 -4.73 12.32 -6.19
N HIS A 16 -4.90 13.29 -5.29
CA HIS A 16 -4.84 13.06 -3.84
C HIS A 16 -5.99 12.21 -3.34
N ALA A 17 -7.22 12.44 -3.83
CA ALA A 17 -8.39 11.66 -3.48
C ALA A 17 -8.26 10.20 -3.93
N VAL A 18 -7.82 9.96 -5.18
CA VAL A 18 -7.59 8.61 -5.70
C VAL A 18 -6.46 7.92 -4.93
N ALA A 19 -5.38 8.62 -4.59
CA ALA A 19 -4.30 8.06 -3.77
C ALA A 19 -4.80 7.63 -2.37
N ALA A 20 -5.59 8.49 -1.71
CA ALA A 20 -6.20 8.17 -0.41
C ALA A 20 -7.17 6.99 -0.52
N ALA A 21 -8.06 6.98 -1.51
CA ALA A 21 -9.00 5.89 -1.74
C ALA A 21 -8.26 4.57 -2.02
N ALA A 22 -7.20 4.59 -2.83
CA ALA A 22 -6.38 3.41 -3.10
C ALA A 22 -5.66 2.92 -1.83
N GLY A 23 -5.12 3.82 -1.02
CA GLY A 23 -4.49 3.47 0.26
C GLY A 23 -5.47 2.83 1.23
N PHE A 24 -6.68 3.38 1.32
CA PHE A 24 -7.78 2.85 2.13
C PHE A 24 -8.24 1.47 1.65
N ALA A 25 -8.48 1.34 0.34
CA ALA A 25 -8.92 0.10 -0.28
C ALA A 25 -7.88 -1.02 -0.08
N GLU A 26 -6.59 -0.73 -0.29
CA GLU A 26 -5.52 -1.70 -0.05
C GLU A 26 -5.49 -2.16 1.40
N ALA A 27 -5.68 -1.25 2.36
CA ALA A 27 -5.63 -1.57 3.78
C ALA A 27 -6.86 -2.35 4.29
N THR A 28 -7.92 -2.43 3.49
CA THR A 28 -9.18 -3.09 3.82
C THR A 28 -9.37 -4.36 3.01
N PHE A 29 -9.75 -4.28 1.74
CA PHE A 29 -10.17 -5.45 0.93
C PHE A 29 -9.42 -5.60 -0.40
N PHE A 30 -8.74 -4.57 -0.89
CA PHE A 30 -8.18 -4.56 -2.24
C PHE A 30 -6.73 -5.03 -2.29
N VAL A 31 -6.33 -5.66 -3.40
CA VAL A 31 -4.98 -6.23 -3.59
C VAL A 31 -4.03 -5.24 -4.28
N VAL A 32 -4.60 -4.28 -5.02
CA VAL A 32 -3.81 -3.28 -5.73
C VAL A 32 -3.26 -2.25 -4.76
N VAL A 33 -1.96 -2.01 -4.83
CA VAL A 33 -1.27 -1.09 -3.93
C VAL A 33 -1.41 0.34 -4.40
N PRO A 34 -1.46 1.32 -3.48
CA PRO A 34 -1.56 2.73 -3.85
C PRO A 34 -0.35 3.21 -4.67
N ASP A 35 0.79 2.51 -4.55
CA ASP A 35 2.00 2.76 -5.33
C ASP A 35 1.72 2.84 -6.84
N VAL A 36 0.76 2.06 -7.37
CA VAL A 36 0.38 2.11 -8.79
C VAL A 36 -0.05 3.51 -9.19
N TRP A 37 -0.89 4.14 -8.37
CA TRP A 37 -1.39 5.48 -8.68
C TRP A 37 -0.36 6.57 -8.34
N THR A 38 0.28 6.52 -7.18
CA THR A 38 1.27 7.54 -6.78
C THR A 38 2.44 7.56 -7.74
N SER A 39 2.95 6.39 -8.14
CA SER A 39 4.01 6.27 -9.14
C SER A 39 3.55 6.70 -10.53
N ARG A 40 2.28 6.47 -10.91
CA ARG A 40 1.72 6.97 -12.18
C ARG A 40 1.72 8.49 -12.23
N VAL A 41 1.34 9.15 -11.14
CA VAL A 41 1.38 10.62 -11.04
C VAL A 41 2.83 11.10 -11.05
N ALA A 42 3.71 10.48 -10.26
CA ALA A 42 5.14 10.82 -10.21
C ALA A 42 5.85 10.65 -11.55
N PHE A 43 5.44 9.64 -12.31
CA PHE A 43 6.01 9.35 -13.61
C PHE A 43 5.90 10.54 -14.56
N GLU A 44 4.83 11.33 -14.50
CA GLU A 44 4.67 12.57 -15.26
C GLU A 44 5.10 13.82 -14.46
N ARG A 45 4.74 13.88 -13.17
CA ARG A 45 4.95 15.02 -12.26
C ARG A 45 5.53 14.55 -10.92
N PRO A 46 6.86 14.41 -10.79
CA PRO A 46 7.52 13.78 -9.63
C PRO A 46 7.12 14.37 -8.28
N GLN A 47 7.16 15.70 -8.15
CA GLN A 47 6.81 16.39 -6.89
C GLN A 47 5.36 16.13 -6.47
N ARG A 48 4.43 16.14 -7.45
CA ARG A 48 3.01 15.89 -7.19
C ARG A 48 2.77 14.44 -6.81
N GLY A 49 3.44 13.49 -7.44
CA GLY A 49 3.34 12.08 -7.05
C GLY A 49 3.89 11.81 -5.65
N LEU A 50 5.01 12.45 -5.26
CA LEU A 50 5.51 12.36 -3.89
C LEU A 50 4.52 12.95 -2.87
N ALA A 51 3.86 14.06 -3.22
CA ALA A 51 2.82 14.63 -2.36
C ALA A 51 1.61 13.68 -2.19
N THR A 52 1.22 12.95 -3.26
CA THR A 52 0.11 11.99 -3.16
C THR A 52 0.45 10.75 -2.32
N ALA A 53 1.74 10.45 -2.10
CA ALA A 53 2.15 9.40 -1.16
C ALA A 53 1.68 9.68 0.28
N ALA A 54 1.64 10.95 0.70
CA ALA A 54 1.09 11.33 2.00
C ALA A 54 -0.42 11.08 2.08
N SER A 55 -1.16 11.36 1.00
CA SER A 55 -2.60 11.05 0.93
C SER A 55 -2.86 9.55 0.92
N ALA A 56 -2.05 8.78 0.20
CA ALA A 56 -2.09 7.31 0.23
C ALA A 56 -1.83 6.78 1.64
N LEU A 57 -0.87 7.34 2.37
CA LEU A 57 -0.62 7.01 3.77
C LEU A 57 -1.82 7.35 4.67
N ALA A 58 -2.43 8.53 4.51
CA ALA A 58 -3.61 8.90 5.29
C ALA A 58 -4.78 7.91 5.06
N GLY A 59 -5.07 7.59 3.80
CA GLY A 59 -6.10 6.61 3.45
C GLY A 59 -5.77 5.20 3.99
N ALA A 60 -4.52 4.80 3.88
CA ALA A 60 -3.99 3.56 4.44
C ALA A 60 -4.17 3.43 5.96
N LEU A 61 -3.88 4.50 6.70
CA LEU A 61 -4.06 4.56 8.15
C LEU A 61 -5.55 4.46 8.51
N ALA A 62 -6.42 5.18 7.78
CA ALA A 62 -7.86 5.08 7.96
C ALA A 62 -8.39 3.66 7.67
N GLY A 63 -7.96 3.04 6.57
CA GLY A 63 -8.35 1.68 6.22
C GLY A 63 -7.83 0.64 7.21
N GLY A 64 -6.60 0.83 7.70
CA GLY A 64 -6.02 0.02 8.77
C GLY A 64 -6.81 0.13 10.08
N ALA A 65 -7.26 1.34 10.43
CA ALA A 65 -8.11 1.57 11.59
C ALA A 65 -9.47 0.86 11.46
N VAL A 66 -10.07 0.87 10.27
CA VAL A 66 -11.31 0.12 9.97
C VAL A 66 -11.06 -1.38 10.12
N THR A 67 -10.02 -1.92 9.47
CA THR A 67 -9.67 -3.35 9.57
C THR A 67 -9.42 -3.77 11.01
N HIS A 68 -8.71 -2.95 11.79
CA HIS A 68 -8.49 -3.16 13.22
C HIS A 68 -9.82 -3.19 14.00
N ALA A 69 -10.69 -2.19 13.80
CA ALA A 69 -11.96 -2.08 14.52
C ALA A 69 -12.91 -3.23 14.20
N VAL A 70 -13.01 -3.61 12.92
CA VAL A 70 -13.79 -4.77 12.47
C VAL A 70 -13.23 -6.05 13.09
N SER A 71 -11.91 -6.23 13.07
CA SER A 71 -11.27 -7.44 13.60
C SER A 71 -11.44 -7.61 15.09
N ARG A 72 -11.41 -6.50 15.84
CA ARG A 72 -11.69 -6.49 17.28
C ARG A 72 -13.13 -6.92 17.60
N ARG A 73 -14.10 -6.56 16.76
CA ARG A 73 -15.53 -6.85 16.99
C ARG A 73 -15.96 -8.23 16.49
N ALA A 74 -15.47 -8.63 15.31
CA ALA A 74 -15.89 -9.85 14.63
C ALA A 74 -15.15 -11.12 15.11
N GLY A 75 -14.01 -10.95 15.80
CA GLY A 75 -13.21 -12.04 16.36
C GLY A 75 -12.26 -12.70 15.35
N ALA A 76 -11.36 -13.53 15.87
CA ALA A 76 -10.24 -14.10 15.12
C ALA A 76 -10.69 -15.01 13.95
N ALA A 77 -11.61 -15.94 14.20
CA ALA A 77 -12.02 -16.93 13.20
C ALA A 77 -12.72 -16.29 11.99
N ARG A 78 -13.71 -15.41 12.22
CA ARG A 78 -14.46 -14.75 11.15
C ARG A 78 -13.57 -13.86 10.29
N THR A 79 -12.67 -13.11 10.92
CA THR A 79 -11.78 -12.19 10.19
C THR A 79 -10.65 -12.91 9.46
N ARG A 80 -10.23 -14.09 9.94
CA ARG A 80 -9.31 -14.97 9.21
C ARG A 80 -9.95 -15.46 7.92
N SER A 81 -11.14 -16.04 7.99
CA SER A 81 -11.90 -16.50 6.82
C SER A 81 -12.14 -15.39 5.80
N TRP A 82 -12.50 -14.19 6.25
CA TRP A 82 -12.66 -13.05 5.35
C TRP A 82 -11.35 -12.65 4.67
N LEU A 83 -10.22 -12.64 5.40
CA LEU A 83 -8.93 -12.29 4.83
C LEU A 83 -8.42 -13.34 3.84
N THR A 84 -8.55 -14.63 4.13
CA THR A 84 -8.05 -15.70 3.27
C THR A 84 -8.93 -15.94 2.03
N ALA A 85 -10.15 -15.40 2.02
CA ALA A 85 -10.96 -15.29 0.81
C ALA A 85 -10.43 -14.25 -0.19
N LEU A 86 -9.56 -13.31 0.25
CA LEU A 86 -8.98 -12.31 -0.63
C LEU A 86 -7.85 -12.91 -1.47
N PRO A 87 -7.76 -12.59 -2.78
CA PRO A 87 -6.68 -13.07 -3.62
C PRO A 87 -5.30 -12.68 -3.06
N GLY A 88 -4.37 -13.63 -3.06
CA GLY A 88 -3.00 -13.39 -2.61
C GLY A 88 -2.80 -13.42 -1.11
N ILE A 89 -3.79 -13.86 -0.32
CA ILE A 89 -3.66 -14.06 1.13
C ILE A 89 -3.89 -15.54 1.44
N THR A 90 -2.96 -16.15 2.17
CA THR A 90 -3.06 -17.55 2.60
C THR A 90 -3.11 -17.65 4.11
N ASP A 91 -3.62 -18.78 4.63
CA ASP A 91 -3.58 -19.10 6.05
C ASP A 91 -2.16 -19.03 6.63
N GLY A 92 -1.16 -19.54 5.88
CA GLY A 92 0.24 -19.48 6.28
C GLY A 92 0.76 -18.05 6.50
N MET A 93 0.22 -17.04 5.80
CA MET A 93 0.55 -15.63 6.07
C MET A 93 -0.03 -15.16 7.40
N VAL A 94 -1.29 -15.55 7.69
CA VAL A 94 -1.95 -15.21 8.95
C VAL A 94 -1.19 -15.81 10.11
N ASP A 95 -0.86 -17.11 10.05
CA ASP A 95 -0.08 -17.82 11.07
C ASP A 95 1.29 -17.15 11.29
N THR A 96 1.97 -16.80 10.19
CA THR A 96 3.28 -16.14 10.25
C THR A 96 3.19 -14.78 10.95
N VAL A 97 2.14 -14.00 10.67
CA VAL A 97 1.93 -12.70 11.30
C VAL A 97 1.59 -12.86 12.77
N GLU A 98 0.69 -13.76 13.14
CA GLU A 98 0.32 -14.01 14.54
C GLU A 98 1.54 -14.43 15.36
N ALA A 99 2.35 -15.36 14.85
CA ALA A 99 3.58 -15.79 15.51
C ALA A 99 4.59 -14.64 15.68
N ARG A 100 4.81 -13.83 14.63
CA ARG A 100 5.80 -12.73 14.67
C ARG A 100 5.34 -11.53 15.47
N VAL A 101 4.09 -11.14 15.40
CA VAL A 101 3.53 -10.08 16.27
C VAL A 101 3.55 -10.56 17.72
N GLY A 102 3.32 -11.86 17.94
CA GLY A 102 3.55 -12.56 19.21
C GLY A 102 4.95 -12.33 19.77
N ALA A 103 5.99 -12.60 18.99
CA ALA A 103 7.38 -12.57 19.43
C ALA A 103 8.07 -11.20 19.35
N GLY A 104 7.80 -10.40 18.32
CA GLY A 104 8.53 -9.18 17.96
C GLY A 104 7.69 -7.90 17.92
N GLY A 105 6.41 -7.96 18.29
CA GLY A 105 5.53 -6.79 18.43
C GLY A 105 5.46 -5.92 17.16
N HIS A 106 5.87 -4.65 17.29
CA HIS A 106 5.80 -3.64 16.22
C HIS A 106 6.84 -3.83 15.11
N LEU A 107 7.99 -4.45 15.42
CA LEU A 107 9.05 -4.69 14.43
C LEU A 107 8.61 -5.67 13.35
N ALA A 108 7.71 -6.60 13.69
CA ALA A 108 7.10 -7.50 12.74
C ALA A 108 6.28 -6.74 11.68
N LEU A 109 5.56 -5.67 12.08
CA LEU A 109 4.81 -4.83 11.15
C LEU A 109 5.76 -4.01 10.26
N ILE A 110 6.81 -3.43 10.84
CA ILE A 110 7.77 -2.58 10.10
C ILE A 110 8.53 -3.39 9.06
N THR A 111 8.92 -4.63 9.38
CA THR A 111 9.65 -5.53 8.48
C THR A 111 8.72 -6.48 7.69
N GLY A 112 7.41 -6.35 7.85
CA GLY A 112 6.41 -7.16 7.15
C GLY A 112 6.39 -6.96 5.64
N PRO A 113 6.40 -5.71 5.13
CA PRO A 113 6.32 -5.44 3.70
C PRO A 113 7.46 -6.05 2.86
N SER A 114 8.67 -6.17 3.42
CA SER A 114 9.80 -6.79 2.72
C SER A 114 9.62 -8.28 2.46
N ARG A 115 8.67 -8.92 3.15
CA ARG A 115 8.32 -10.34 2.98
C ARG A 115 7.09 -10.54 2.10
N GLY A 116 6.55 -9.47 1.54
CA GLY A 116 5.38 -9.51 0.67
C GLY A 116 4.06 -9.75 1.39
N ILE A 117 4.02 -9.80 2.73
CA ILE A 117 2.77 -9.99 3.48
C ILE A 117 1.96 -8.69 3.46
N PRO A 118 0.67 -8.72 3.06
CA PRO A 118 -0.16 -7.52 3.01
C PRO A 118 -0.39 -6.88 4.39
N TYR A 119 -0.42 -5.54 4.42
CA TYR A 119 -0.59 -4.75 5.63
C TYR A 119 -1.85 -5.12 6.44
N LYS A 120 -2.95 -5.40 5.75
CA LYS A 120 -4.24 -5.75 6.38
C LYS A 120 -4.18 -6.97 7.29
N VAL A 121 -3.28 -7.92 7.03
CA VAL A 121 -3.08 -9.11 7.88
C VAL A 121 -2.57 -8.69 9.26
N PHE A 122 -1.63 -7.73 9.29
CA PHE A 122 -1.16 -7.14 10.54
C PHE A 122 -2.22 -6.29 11.22
N ALA A 123 -2.94 -5.43 10.47
CA ALA A 123 -4.02 -4.62 11.03
C ALA A 123 -5.10 -5.49 11.71
N ARG A 124 -5.42 -6.64 11.10
CA ARG A 124 -6.31 -7.65 11.69
C ARG A 124 -5.73 -8.27 12.95
N CYS A 125 -4.45 -8.67 12.95
CA CYS A 125 -3.77 -9.21 14.13
C CYS A 125 -3.82 -8.23 15.32
N TYR A 126 -3.53 -6.94 15.09
CA TYR A 126 -3.64 -5.91 16.13
C TYR A 126 -5.07 -5.72 16.61
N GLY A 127 -6.05 -5.78 15.70
CA GLY A 127 -7.46 -5.69 16.07
C GLY A 127 -7.91 -6.85 16.96
N VAL A 128 -7.55 -8.09 16.61
CA VAL A 128 -7.85 -9.30 17.40
C VAL A 128 -7.19 -9.22 18.78
N ASP A 129 -5.94 -8.77 18.84
CA ASP A 129 -5.18 -8.68 20.09
C ASP A 129 -5.29 -7.31 20.78
N ALA A 130 -6.29 -6.48 20.44
CA ALA A 130 -6.36 -5.09 20.91
C ALA A 130 -6.47 -4.95 22.45
N ALA A 131 -6.89 -6.00 23.15
CA ALA A 131 -6.93 -6.06 24.62
C ALA A 131 -5.54 -6.26 25.26
N ARG A 132 -4.53 -6.69 24.49
CA ARG A 132 -3.17 -6.88 25.01
C ARG A 132 -2.45 -5.53 25.11
N PRO A 133 -1.64 -5.32 26.16
CA PRO A 133 -0.84 -4.11 26.30
C PRO A 133 0.00 -3.83 25.05
N GLY A 134 0.00 -2.57 24.61
CA GLY A 134 0.76 -2.15 23.43
C GLY A 134 0.18 -2.57 22.08
N ARG A 135 -0.92 -3.34 21.99
CA ARG A 135 -1.50 -3.78 20.70
C ARG A 135 -2.74 -3.01 20.25
N GLY A 136 -3.02 -1.87 20.88
CA GLY A 136 -4.14 -1.00 20.51
C GLY A 136 -3.95 -0.27 19.17
N LEU A 137 -5.00 0.44 18.76
CA LEU A 137 -5.04 1.18 17.49
C LEU A 137 -3.88 2.19 17.35
N GLY A 138 -3.53 2.91 18.42
CA GLY A 138 -2.43 3.88 18.38
C GLY A 138 -1.11 3.25 18.00
N ALA A 139 -0.80 2.06 18.54
CA ALA A 139 0.43 1.33 18.23
C ALA A 139 0.45 0.84 16.78
N LEU A 140 -0.70 0.35 16.27
CA LEU A 140 -0.85 0.02 14.85
C LEU A 140 -0.54 1.23 13.97
N LEU A 141 -1.18 2.39 14.23
CA LEU A 141 -1.04 3.58 13.40
C LEU A 141 0.39 4.12 13.43
N LEU A 142 1.01 4.20 14.62
CA LEU A 142 2.38 4.65 14.77
C LEU A 142 3.37 3.75 14.02
N ALA A 143 3.25 2.43 14.15
CA ALA A 143 4.13 1.49 13.46
C ALA A 143 3.82 1.37 11.95
N SER A 144 2.63 1.76 11.51
CA SER A 144 2.24 1.78 10.09
C SER A 144 2.99 2.86 9.29
N VAL A 145 3.36 3.99 9.90
CA VAL A 145 4.10 5.05 9.23
C VAL A 145 5.47 4.57 8.73
N PRO A 146 6.38 4.08 9.60
CA PRO A 146 7.68 3.56 9.15
C PRO A 146 7.56 2.27 8.33
N ALA A 147 6.47 1.49 8.48
CA ALA A 147 6.24 0.32 7.65
C ALA A 147 5.89 0.68 6.19
N ARG A 148 5.19 1.80 5.95
CA ARG A 148 4.59 2.11 4.64
C ARG A 148 5.25 3.28 3.92
N LEU A 149 5.58 4.34 4.64
CA LEU A 149 6.09 5.57 4.05
C LEU A 149 7.40 5.35 3.26
N PRO A 150 8.41 4.58 3.75
CA PRO A 150 9.61 4.32 2.98
C PRO A 150 9.32 3.66 1.64
N ARG A 151 8.44 2.65 1.61
CA ARG A 151 8.02 1.97 0.38
C ARG A 151 7.37 2.96 -0.59
N PHE A 152 6.39 3.75 -0.10
CA PHE A 152 5.70 4.70 -0.95
C PHE A 152 6.66 5.73 -1.55
N LEU A 153 7.59 6.27 -0.75
CA LEU A 153 8.58 7.24 -1.22
C LEU A 153 9.57 6.61 -2.20
N LEU A 154 10.08 5.40 -1.91
CA LEU A 154 11.05 4.71 -2.77
C LEU A 154 10.44 4.33 -4.12
N VAL A 155 9.26 3.73 -4.14
CA VAL A 155 8.60 3.33 -5.39
C VAL A 155 8.17 4.56 -6.19
N THR A 156 7.50 5.52 -5.54
CA THR A 156 7.01 6.73 -6.20
C THR A 156 8.17 7.59 -6.72
N GLY A 157 9.19 7.82 -5.89
CA GLY A 157 10.37 8.59 -6.26
C GLY A 157 11.20 7.89 -7.33
N GLY A 158 11.44 6.58 -7.18
CA GLY A 158 12.17 5.77 -8.16
C GLY A 158 11.51 5.78 -9.53
N VAL A 159 10.20 5.53 -9.59
CA VAL A 159 9.43 5.57 -10.84
C VAL A 159 9.34 6.99 -11.42
N GLY A 160 9.20 8.01 -10.56
CA GLY A 160 9.25 9.41 -11.00
C GLY A 160 10.58 9.79 -11.65
N LEU A 161 11.69 9.34 -11.07
CA LEU A 161 13.03 9.54 -11.60
C LEU A 161 13.25 8.77 -12.91
N LEU A 162 12.76 7.53 -13.01
CA LEU A 162 12.76 6.76 -14.26
C LEU A 162 11.97 7.49 -15.35
N GLY A 163 10.78 7.99 -15.04
CA GLY A 163 9.97 8.78 -15.97
C GLY A 163 10.69 10.04 -16.44
N ALA A 164 11.35 10.77 -15.54
CA ALA A 164 12.14 11.95 -15.87
C ALA A 164 13.33 11.62 -16.77
N ARG A 165 14.08 10.54 -16.48
CA ARG A 165 15.20 10.08 -17.30
C ARG A 165 14.74 9.62 -18.68
N LEU A 166 13.62 8.89 -18.75
CA LEU A 166 13.08 8.40 -20.01
C LEU A 166 12.66 9.53 -20.93
N ARG A 167 12.01 10.59 -20.39
CA ARG A 167 11.70 11.80 -21.16
C ARG A 167 12.94 12.51 -21.70
N ARG A 168 14.04 12.50 -20.95
CA ARG A 168 15.31 13.13 -21.36
C ARG A 168 16.06 12.29 -22.40
N ARG A 169 16.11 10.96 -22.23
CA ARG A 169 16.93 10.08 -23.08
C ARG A 169 16.22 9.51 -24.30
N ALA A 170 14.89 9.39 -24.25
CA ALA A 170 14.08 8.88 -25.35
C ALA A 170 12.93 9.84 -25.65
N PRO A 171 13.21 11.07 -26.13
CA PRO A 171 12.17 12.05 -26.42
C PRO A 171 11.19 11.57 -27.51
N GLY A 172 11.64 10.71 -28.43
CA GLY A 172 10.81 10.06 -29.45
C GLY A 172 9.81 9.05 -28.90
N LEU A 173 9.96 8.58 -27.65
CA LEU A 173 8.98 7.71 -27.02
C LEU A 173 7.76 8.55 -26.61
N GLY A 174 6.74 8.57 -27.46
CA GLY A 174 5.50 9.32 -27.24
C GLY A 174 4.78 8.96 -25.94
N ARG A 175 3.76 9.75 -25.58
CA ARG A 175 2.97 9.56 -24.35
C ARG A 175 2.36 8.16 -24.26
N ARG A 176 1.90 7.59 -25.38
CA ARG A 176 1.35 6.23 -25.44
C ARG A 176 2.40 5.17 -25.10
N GLY A 177 3.58 5.21 -25.72
CA GLY A 177 4.66 4.25 -25.46
C GLY A 177 5.13 4.27 -24.00
N ARG A 178 5.24 5.47 -23.43
CA ARG A 178 5.52 5.64 -21.99
C ARG A 178 4.43 5.05 -21.08
N GLY A 179 3.16 5.22 -21.45
CA GLY A 179 2.04 4.62 -20.74
C GLY A 179 2.03 3.09 -20.81
N VAL A 180 2.31 2.53 -21.99
CA VAL A 180 2.45 1.08 -22.18
C VAL A 180 3.56 0.54 -21.29
N LEU A 181 4.76 1.15 -21.33
CA LEU A 181 5.88 0.73 -20.48
C LEU A 181 5.51 0.72 -18.99
N PHE A 182 4.83 1.78 -18.52
CA PHE A 182 4.39 1.89 -17.14
C PHE A 182 3.42 0.75 -16.76
N TRP A 183 2.38 0.53 -17.56
CA TRP A 183 1.37 -0.49 -17.27
C TRP A 183 1.91 -1.91 -17.42
N THR A 184 2.77 -2.16 -18.40
CA THR A 184 3.47 -3.45 -18.56
C THR A 184 4.37 -3.73 -17.36
N GLY A 185 5.08 -2.72 -16.83
CA GLY A 185 5.91 -2.88 -15.63
C GLY A 185 5.10 -3.31 -14.40
N TRP A 186 3.97 -2.64 -14.13
CA TRP A 186 3.08 -3.02 -13.03
C TRP A 186 2.38 -4.36 -13.28
N GLY A 187 1.99 -4.65 -14.52
CA GLY A 187 1.41 -5.93 -14.91
C GLY A 187 2.39 -7.08 -14.66
N ALA A 188 3.64 -6.94 -15.10
CA ALA A 188 4.70 -7.92 -14.86
C ALA A 188 4.98 -8.10 -13.36
N PHE A 189 5.02 -7.00 -12.59
CA PHE A 189 5.15 -7.06 -11.14
C PHE A 189 4.05 -7.92 -10.51
N TYR A 190 2.78 -7.68 -10.84
CA TYR A 190 1.66 -8.43 -10.26
C TYR A 190 1.59 -9.88 -10.73
N ALA A 191 1.89 -10.13 -12.01
CA ALA A 191 1.96 -11.47 -12.57
C ALA A 191 3.02 -12.34 -11.86
N TRP A 192 4.11 -11.74 -11.39
CA TRP A 192 5.13 -12.42 -10.60
C TRP A 192 4.81 -12.44 -9.10
N TYR A 193 4.39 -11.32 -8.52
CA TYR A 193 4.21 -11.12 -7.08
C TYR A 193 3.14 -12.06 -6.50
N LEU A 194 1.97 -12.17 -7.13
CA LEU A 194 0.88 -13.00 -6.59
C LEU A 194 1.25 -14.49 -6.52
N PRO A 195 1.78 -15.13 -7.59
CA PRO A 195 2.24 -16.50 -7.51
C PRO A 195 3.47 -16.70 -6.61
N ALA A 196 4.39 -15.75 -6.55
CA ALA A 196 5.59 -15.86 -5.71
C ALA A 196 5.23 -15.85 -4.22
N VAL A 197 4.43 -14.87 -3.80
CA VAL A 197 4.02 -14.71 -2.41
C VAL A 197 3.07 -15.82 -1.96
N THR A 198 2.12 -16.23 -2.80
CA THR A 198 1.25 -17.36 -2.44
C THR A 198 2.01 -18.67 -2.29
N ARG A 199 3.00 -18.95 -3.14
CA ARG A 199 3.85 -20.15 -3.03
C ARG A 199 4.71 -20.14 -1.76
N ALA A 200 5.28 -18.99 -1.40
CA ALA A 200 6.12 -18.85 -0.20
C ALA A 200 5.36 -19.15 1.12
N TYR A 201 4.04 -19.02 1.11
CA TYR A 201 3.19 -19.20 2.30
C TYR A 201 2.11 -20.26 2.09
N ARG A 202 2.26 -21.13 1.08
CA ARG A 202 1.41 -22.31 0.91
C ARG A 202 1.96 -23.40 1.83
N ARG A 203 1.23 -23.69 2.90
CA ARG A 203 1.45 -24.87 3.73
C ARG A 203 0.57 -25.99 3.23
#